data_AF-A0A6C1QLA2-F1
#
_entry.id   AF-A0A6C1QLA2-F1
#
_cell.length_a   1.000
_cell.length_b   1.000
_cell.length_c   1.000
_cell.angle_alpha   90.00
_cell.angle_beta   90.00
_cell.angle_gamma   90.00
#
_symmetry.space_group_name_H-M   'P 1'
#
loop_
_entity.id
_entity.type
_entity.pdbx_description
1 polymer ?
#
loop_
_entity_poly.entity_id
_entity_poly.type
_entity_poly.pdbx_seq_one_letter_code
_entity_poly.pdbx_strand_id
1 'polypeptide(L)'
;MRNFVFIVSILAFAISFSACDKDDPDPNGNNGNDTIQQLKIYSFKFHELNPAVEATIDYENLEITASIPRTANMKNLAYTAEFTEGATLTPPPGFAYDFSNNLEFTLRKGQETVKYTAIIDYSAVDDNELLSVSFPDLFRIGEITDNEVFLEVPFGTNLSEVLIEMQISAFASVSPESGSLVDLSSPLEITVTAENGDENLYTLYTTVMEQETGVRAFWIPDPSHSPFLTSYENIQQGVALAKELNFNTLYAVAWAKTRTLYPSQVLADNSTYTDARDGMFTPNYGGGTGDPLADLIEVAHAEGLKVILWYEYGFMARWGSAPTPANDRILAVNPHWAGWGINPSASVITDTIPTNYNNSDFYYNGYHPEKQQFMIDLVMEAVNNYNIDGVQGDDRMPAMPRNSGYDHYTVNRYRDEHGGQDPPLSPSNPAWVRWRVDILNQFGQDLFDA
;
A
#
# COMPACT_ATOMS: atom_id res chain seq x y z
N MET A 1 26.58 39.41 18.25
CA MET A 1 27.12 40.21 17.14
C MET A 1 26.05 40.19 16.05
N ARG A 2 25.51 41.37 15.70
CA ARG A 2 24.44 41.66 14.71
C ARG A 2 23.04 41.06 14.96
N ASN A 3 22.19 41.96 15.46
CA ASN A 3 20.73 41.92 15.44
C ASN A 3 20.20 42.33 14.06
N PHE A 4 19.00 41.87 13.71
CA PHE A 4 18.05 42.63 12.89
C PHE A 4 16.64 42.52 13.48
N VAL A 5 15.88 43.60 13.28
CA VAL A 5 14.68 44.07 13.98
C VAL A 5 13.59 44.29 12.92
N PHE A 6 12.32 44.03 13.25
CA PHE A 6 11.13 44.66 12.64
C PHE A 6 10.09 44.83 13.76
N ILE A 7 9.92 46.02 14.34
CA ILE A 7 9.07 47.17 13.95
C ILE A 7 7.58 46.80 13.88
N VAL A 8 6.87 47.08 14.98
CA VAL A 8 5.41 47.27 15.04
C VAL A 8 5.17 48.74 15.36
N SER A 9 4.50 49.45 14.46
CA SER A 9 4.18 50.88 14.60
C SER A 9 2.86 51.06 15.33
N ILE A 10 2.95 51.65 16.53
CA ILE A 10 1.84 52.20 17.32
C ILE A 10 1.67 53.66 16.92
N LEU A 11 0.47 54.04 16.46
CA LEU A 11 0.13 55.45 16.22
C LEU A 11 -0.69 55.99 17.40
N ALA A 12 -0.02 56.74 18.28
CA ALA A 12 -0.62 57.55 19.32
C ALA A 12 -0.71 59.01 18.85
N PHE A 13 -1.90 59.61 18.87
CA PHE A 13 -2.09 61.02 18.51
C PHE A 13 -2.03 61.88 19.77
N ALA A 14 -1.04 62.77 19.82
CA ALA A 14 -0.82 63.73 20.90
C ALA A 14 -1.34 65.13 20.51
N ILE A 15 -1.83 65.82 21.55
CA ILE A 15 -2.43 67.14 21.60
C ILE A 15 -1.41 68.23 21.25
N SER A 16 -1.86 69.30 20.58
CA SER A 16 -1.18 70.60 20.56
C SER A 16 -2.15 71.74 20.89
N PHE A 17 -1.70 72.63 21.78
CA PHE A 17 -2.39 73.83 22.27
C PHE A 17 -1.98 75.09 21.49
N SER A 18 -2.89 76.07 21.51
CA SER A 18 -2.70 77.53 21.56
C SER A 18 -3.18 78.33 20.35
N ALA A 19 -4.23 79.14 20.58
CA ALA A 19 -4.16 80.60 20.47
C ALA A 19 -5.38 81.24 21.13
N CYS A 20 -5.14 82.14 22.09
CA CYS A 20 -6.13 83.11 22.58
C CYS A 20 -6.17 84.31 21.62
N ASP A 21 -7.36 84.86 21.39
CA ASP A 21 -7.54 86.29 21.23
C ASP A 21 -8.87 86.76 21.85
N LYS A 22 -8.89 88.00 22.31
CA LYS A 22 -9.87 88.62 23.23
C LYS A 22 -10.90 89.53 22.52
N ASP A 23 -11.95 89.85 23.30
CA ASP A 23 -12.92 90.98 23.20
C ASP A 23 -14.08 90.77 22.18
N ASP A 24 -15.38 91.00 22.44
CA ASP A 24 -16.14 91.81 23.41
C ASP A 24 -17.60 91.23 23.50
N PRO A 25 -18.46 91.56 24.50
CA PRO A 25 -19.75 90.89 24.72
C PRO A 25 -20.91 91.53 23.96
N ASP A 26 -21.77 90.71 23.34
CA ASP A 26 -23.09 91.11 22.86
C ASP A 26 -24.17 90.79 23.93
N PRO A 27 -24.88 91.80 24.47
CA PRO A 27 -25.90 91.58 25.49
C PRO A 27 -27.30 91.55 24.86
N ASN A 28 -27.74 90.39 24.38
CA ASN A 28 -29.12 89.88 24.42
C ASN A 28 -29.35 88.79 23.35
N GLY A 29 -29.32 87.53 23.77
CA GLY A 29 -29.74 86.39 22.94
C GLY A 29 -30.31 85.30 23.83
N ASN A 30 -31.62 85.34 24.01
CA ASN A 30 -32.40 84.41 24.79
C ASN A 30 -32.44 83.00 24.15
N ASN A 31 -32.61 82.00 25.00
CA ASN A 31 -33.00 80.59 24.76
C ASN A 31 -31.89 79.62 24.33
N GLY A 32 -31.52 78.79 25.30
CA GLY A 32 -30.61 77.66 25.15
C GLY A 32 -31.08 76.66 24.09
N ASN A 33 -30.08 76.15 23.38
CA ASN A 33 -30.14 75.00 22.49
C ASN A 33 -30.91 73.83 23.12
N ASP A 34 -32.01 73.44 22.47
CA ASP A 34 -32.41 72.04 22.42
C ASP A 34 -31.25 71.26 21.80
N THR A 35 -30.51 70.51 22.63
CA THR A 35 -29.70 69.40 22.13
C THR A 35 -30.67 68.39 21.50
N ILE A 36 -30.72 68.33 20.16
CA ILE A 36 -31.37 67.24 19.43
C ILE A 36 -30.72 65.95 19.91
N GLN A 37 -31.46 65.17 20.69
CA GLN A 37 -31.01 63.86 21.15
C GLN A 37 -31.00 62.94 19.93
N GLN A 38 -29.83 62.78 19.31
CA GLN A 38 -29.64 61.91 18.14
C GLN A 38 -30.20 60.51 18.42
N LEU A 39 -31.12 60.03 17.57
CA LEU A 39 -31.69 58.69 17.66
C LEU A 39 -30.58 57.64 17.54
N LYS A 40 -30.45 56.77 18.55
CA LYS A 40 -29.42 55.75 18.64
C LYS A 40 -29.97 54.44 19.19
N ILE A 41 -29.46 53.34 18.67
CA ILE A 41 -29.48 52.03 19.32
C ILE A 41 -28.23 51.97 20.21
N TYR A 42 -28.41 51.78 21.50
CA TYR A 42 -27.33 51.76 22.50
C TYR A 42 -26.79 50.34 22.74
N SER A 43 -27.65 49.33 22.63
CA SER A 43 -27.25 47.92 22.71
C SER A 43 -28.10 47.06 21.80
N PHE A 44 -27.51 45.97 21.32
CA PHE A 44 -28.18 44.95 20.51
C PHE A 44 -27.59 43.60 20.90
N LYS A 45 -28.38 42.71 21.50
CA LYS A 45 -27.90 41.46 22.12
C LYS A 45 -28.72 40.27 21.67
N PHE A 46 -28.03 39.17 21.38
CA PHE A 46 -28.61 37.84 21.21
C PHE A 46 -28.49 37.07 22.53
N HIS A 47 -29.39 37.35 23.47
CA HIS A 47 -29.30 36.84 24.84
C HIS A 47 -29.62 35.34 24.98
N GLU A 48 -30.26 34.73 23.98
CA GLU A 48 -30.59 33.29 23.98
C GLU A 48 -29.43 32.40 23.53
N LEU A 49 -28.36 33.01 23.01
CA LEU A 49 -27.13 32.29 22.67
C LEU A 49 -26.34 31.96 23.94
N ASN A 50 -25.54 30.88 23.86
CA ASN A 50 -24.63 30.49 24.93
C ASN A 50 -23.20 30.30 24.36
N PRO A 51 -22.27 31.23 24.64
CA PRO A 51 -22.46 32.46 25.41
C PRO A 51 -23.39 33.46 24.71
N ALA A 52 -24.01 34.34 25.48
CA ALA A 52 -24.81 35.44 24.92
C ALA A 52 -23.89 36.38 24.14
N VAL A 53 -24.35 36.85 22.98
CA VAL A 53 -23.55 37.71 22.08
C VAL A 53 -24.10 39.13 22.10
N GLU A 54 -23.24 40.11 22.30
CA GLU A 54 -23.56 41.53 22.17
C GLU A 54 -22.92 42.07 20.89
N ALA A 55 -23.73 42.69 20.04
CA ALA A 55 -23.30 43.23 18.76
C ALA A 55 -22.57 44.57 18.95
N THR A 56 -21.63 44.84 18.05
CA THR A 56 -20.98 46.15 17.93
C THR A 56 -21.85 47.05 17.06
N ILE A 57 -22.00 48.31 17.44
CA ILE A 57 -22.81 49.30 16.71
C ILE A 57 -21.88 50.37 16.18
N ASP A 58 -21.77 50.45 14.87
CA ASP A 58 -21.07 51.51 14.15
C ASP A 58 -22.05 52.65 13.85
N TYR A 59 -21.83 53.81 14.47
CA TYR A 59 -22.69 54.98 14.29
C TYR A 59 -22.33 55.83 13.06
N GLU A 60 -21.17 55.62 12.44
CA GLU A 60 -20.76 56.31 11.22
C GLU A 60 -21.35 55.62 10.00
N ASN A 61 -21.20 54.29 9.93
CA ASN A 61 -21.74 53.47 8.84
C ASN A 61 -23.18 53.00 9.09
N LEU A 62 -23.71 53.19 10.30
CA LEU A 62 -25.03 52.70 10.75
C LEU A 62 -25.16 51.18 10.63
N GLU A 63 -24.13 50.45 11.06
CA GLU A 63 -24.09 48.99 11.00
C GLU A 63 -24.16 48.37 12.40
N ILE A 64 -24.77 47.19 12.49
CA ILE A 64 -24.81 46.36 13.70
C ILE A 64 -24.13 45.05 13.34
N THR A 65 -22.95 44.79 13.89
CA THR A 65 -22.15 43.60 13.56
C THR A 65 -22.04 42.66 14.74
N ALA A 66 -22.21 41.35 14.50
CA ALA A 66 -21.98 40.34 15.52
C ALA A 66 -21.48 39.03 14.91
N SER A 67 -20.64 38.32 15.66
CA SER A 67 -20.23 36.95 15.36
C SER A 67 -20.91 36.00 16.35
N ILE A 68 -21.73 35.08 15.83
CA ILE A 68 -22.52 34.15 16.64
C ILE A 68 -21.92 32.72 16.61
N PRO A 69 -22.13 31.88 17.63
CA PRO A 69 -21.66 30.49 17.60
C PRO A 69 -22.23 29.71 16.42
N ARG A 70 -21.44 28.79 15.84
CA ARG A 70 -21.86 27.91 14.72
C ARG A 70 -23.06 27.01 15.04
N THR A 71 -23.34 26.79 16.31
CA THR A 71 -24.53 26.05 16.80
C THR A 71 -25.82 26.87 16.75
N ALA A 72 -25.72 28.19 16.58
CA ALA A 72 -26.86 29.09 16.51
C ALA A 72 -27.63 28.90 15.19
N ASN A 73 -28.97 28.87 15.27
CA ASN A 73 -29.79 28.88 14.08
C ASN A 73 -29.98 30.31 13.57
N MET A 74 -29.15 30.72 12.61
CA MET A 74 -29.18 32.09 12.06
C MET A 74 -30.52 32.51 11.44
N LYS A 75 -31.36 31.53 11.06
CA LYS A 75 -32.71 31.78 10.54
C LYS A 75 -33.75 32.09 11.61
N ASN A 76 -33.37 31.95 12.87
CA ASN A 76 -34.28 32.02 14.01
C ASN A 76 -33.55 32.55 15.25
N LEU A 77 -33.08 33.80 15.19
CA LEU A 77 -32.45 34.47 16.32
C LEU A 77 -33.35 35.56 16.90
N ALA A 78 -33.61 35.47 18.20
CA ALA A 78 -34.23 36.55 18.95
C ALA A 78 -33.16 37.53 19.45
N TYR A 79 -33.49 38.81 19.41
CA TYR A 79 -32.62 39.87 19.91
C TYR A 79 -33.34 40.77 20.91
N THR A 80 -32.58 41.36 21.82
CA THR A 80 -32.98 42.47 22.66
C THR A 80 -32.17 43.71 22.30
N ALA A 81 -32.76 44.89 22.46
CA ALA A 81 -32.07 46.13 22.19
C ALA A 81 -32.50 47.24 23.15
N GLU A 82 -31.56 48.08 23.55
CA GLU A 82 -31.82 49.35 24.22
C GLU A 82 -31.58 50.47 23.21
N PHE A 83 -32.50 51.43 23.13
CA PHE A 83 -32.45 52.53 22.17
C PHE A 83 -33.11 53.78 22.76
N THR A 84 -33.03 54.91 22.04
CA THR A 84 -33.54 56.21 22.51
C THR A 84 -34.96 56.12 23.08
N GLU A 85 -35.14 56.61 24.31
CA GLU A 85 -36.42 56.53 25.04
C GLU A 85 -37.55 57.20 24.25
N GLY A 86 -38.70 56.51 24.15
CA GLY A 86 -39.86 56.95 23.40
C GLY A 86 -39.77 56.75 21.88
N ALA A 87 -38.69 56.17 21.35
CA ALA A 87 -38.60 55.72 19.96
C ALA A 87 -39.21 54.32 19.78
N THR A 88 -39.42 53.91 18.52
CA THR A 88 -39.86 52.56 18.13
C THR A 88 -38.86 51.96 17.14
N LEU A 89 -38.48 50.69 17.34
CA LEU A 89 -37.59 49.94 16.47
C LEU A 89 -38.38 48.93 15.62
N THR A 90 -38.15 48.90 14.32
CA THR A 90 -38.76 47.93 13.38
C THR A 90 -37.66 47.20 12.61
N PRO A 91 -37.62 45.85 12.60
CA PRO A 91 -38.47 44.92 13.35
C PRO A 91 -38.35 45.09 14.88
N PRO A 92 -39.38 44.81 15.70
CA PRO A 92 -39.33 44.97 17.15
C PRO A 92 -38.46 43.90 17.87
N PRO A 93 -37.86 44.21 19.03
CA PRO A 93 -37.12 43.24 19.83
C PRO A 93 -38.03 42.16 20.44
N GLY A 94 -37.46 41.00 20.81
CA GLY A 94 -38.17 39.89 21.46
C GLY A 94 -38.84 38.87 20.52
N PHE A 95 -38.64 39.00 19.21
CA PHE A 95 -39.06 38.03 18.21
C PHE A 95 -37.86 37.45 17.47
N ALA A 96 -38.02 36.25 16.92
CA ALA A 96 -36.99 35.62 16.11
C ALA A 96 -37.05 36.10 14.66
N TYR A 97 -35.88 36.39 14.09
CA TYR A 97 -35.71 36.81 12.70
C TYR A 97 -34.65 35.96 11.98
N ASP A 98 -34.68 36.01 10.66
CA ASP A 98 -33.65 35.42 9.80
C ASP A 98 -32.55 36.45 9.53
N PHE A 99 -31.36 36.19 10.07
CA PHE A 99 -30.16 37.00 9.88
C PHE A 99 -29.17 36.37 8.88
N SER A 100 -29.60 35.38 8.09
CA SER A 100 -28.75 34.74 7.06
C SER A 100 -28.37 35.71 5.93
N ASN A 101 -29.02 36.87 5.87
CA ASN A 101 -28.67 38.02 5.03
C ASN A 101 -28.77 39.29 5.87
N ASN A 102 -28.20 40.38 5.38
CA ASN A 102 -28.28 41.69 6.03
C ASN A 102 -29.74 42.08 6.31
N LEU A 103 -30.03 42.46 7.56
CA LEU A 103 -31.37 42.83 8.02
C LEU A 103 -31.44 44.31 8.40
N GLU A 104 -32.37 45.06 7.80
CA GLU A 104 -32.52 46.50 8.09
C GLU A 104 -33.40 46.74 9.33
N PHE A 105 -32.90 47.57 10.25
CA PHE A 105 -33.59 48.04 11.44
C PHE A 105 -33.86 49.54 11.34
N THR A 106 -35.13 49.92 11.42
CA THR A 106 -35.57 51.32 11.39
C THR A 106 -35.95 51.80 12.79
N LEU A 107 -35.18 52.75 13.33
CA LEU A 107 -35.47 53.44 14.59
C LEU A 107 -36.18 54.76 14.30
N ARG A 108 -37.36 54.99 14.92
CA ARG A 108 -38.21 56.16 14.65
C ARG A 108 -38.72 56.82 15.93
N LYS A 109 -38.70 58.16 15.99
CA LYS A 109 -39.35 58.98 17.04
C LYS A 109 -40.01 60.19 16.39
N GLY A 110 -41.33 60.26 16.40
CA GLY A 110 -42.07 61.29 15.68
C GLY A 110 -41.85 61.22 14.16
N GLN A 111 -41.25 62.29 13.58
CA GLN A 111 -40.88 62.37 12.17
C GLN A 111 -39.42 61.97 11.87
N GLU A 112 -38.57 61.85 12.90
CA GLU A 112 -37.16 61.48 12.73
C GLU A 112 -37.02 59.97 12.55
N THR A 113 -36.10 59.54 11.68
CA THR A 113 -35.84 58.13 11.39
C THR A 113 -34.35 57.90 11.12
N VAL A 114 -33.81 56.83 11.69
CA VAL A 114 -32.46 56.32 11.42
C VAL A 114 -32.56 54.84 11.07
N LYS A 115 -31.82 54.40 10.04
CA LYS A 115 -31.78 53.01 9.59
C LYS A 115 -30.43 52.41 9.91
N TYR A 116 -30.43 51.25 10.54
CA TYR A 116 -29.25 50.43 10.78
C TYR A 116 -29.32 49.17 9.93
N THR A 117 -28.18 48.65 9.49
CA THR A 117 -28.08 47.34 8.83
C THR A 117 -27.38 46.35 9.75
N ALA A 118 -28.07 45.28 10.13
CA ALA A 118 -27.48 44.18 10.88
C ALA A 118 -26.79 43.21 9.93
N ILE A 119 -25.51 42.92 10.21
CA ILE A 119 -24.65 42.01 9.47
C ILE A 119 -24.14 40.98 10.48
N ILE A 120 -24.64 39.76 10.39
CA ILE A 120 -24.40 38.71 11.38
C ILE A 120 -23.70 37.55 10.70
N ASP A 121 -22.51 37.23 11.18
CA ASP A 121 -21.70 36.11 10.69
C ASP A 121 -21.52 35.07 11.80
N TYR A 122 -21.08 33.87 11.43
CA TYR A 122 -20.62 32.92 12.44
C TYR A 122 -19.24 33.32 12.95
N SER A 123 -18.96 33.03 14.22
CA SER A 123 -17.61 33.06 14.75
C SER A 123 -16.72 32.08 13.98
N ALA A 124 -15.53 32.54 13.62
CA ALA A 124 -14.50 31.69 13.05
C ALA A 124 -14.11 30.61 14.08
N VAL A 125 -13.94 29.37 13.61
CA VAL A 125 -13.48 28.26 14.45
C VAL A 125 -11.97 28.30 14.66
N ASP A 126 -11.52 27.80 15.80
CA ASP A 126 -10.11 27.70 16.22
C ASP A 126 -9.53 26.28 16.02
N ASP A 127 -10.33 25.32 15.57
CA ASP A 127 -9.88 23.95 15.27
C ASP A 127 -8.81 23.95 14.16
N ASN A 128 -7.60 23.50 14.49
CA ASN A 128 -6.45 23.41 13.58
C ASN A 128 -5.68 22.08 13.76
N GLU A 129 -6.40 20.98 13.87
CA GLU A 129 -5.80 19.66 14.06
C GLU A 129 -5.43 19.01 12.72
N LEU A 130 -4.27 18.35 12.69
CA LEU A 130 -3.90 17.41 11.63
C LEU A 130 -4.43 16.03 12.00
N LEU A 131 -5.39 15.52 11.24
CA LEU A 131 -6.11 14.28 11.55
C LEU A 131 -5.42 13.05 10.97
N SER A 132 -4.79 13.18 9.81
CA SER A 132 -3.97 12.12 9.22
C SER A 132 -2.99 12.67 8.19
N VAL A 133 -1.90 11.92 8.00
CA VAL A 133 -0.95 12.07 6.89
C VAL A 133 -0.75 10.70 6.27
N SER A 134 -0.77 10.60 4.95
CA SER A 134 -0.54 9.36 4.22
C SER A 134 0.26 9.57 2.93
N PHE A 135 0.94 8.51 2.50
CA PHE A 135 1.59 8.41 1.20
C PHE A 135 0.85 7.32 0.40
N PRO A 136 -0.14 7.69 -0.43
CA PRO A 136 -1.01 6.72 -1.12
C PRO A 136 -0.24 5.72 -1.97
N ASP A 137 0.74 6.20 -2.74
CA ASP A 137 1.55 5.37 -3.65
C ASP A 137 2.43 4.35 -2.91
N LEU A 138 2.77 4.64 -1.65
CA LEU A 138 3.58 3.78 -0.80
C LEU A 138 2.73 2.94 0.16
N PHE A 139 1.41 3.13 0.17
CA PHE A 139 0.48 2.52 1.13
C PHE A 139 0.93 2.72 2.59
N ARG A 140 1.40 3.93 2.92
CA ARG A 140 1.84 4.31 4.26
C ARG A 140 0.93 5.36 4.88
N ILE A 141 0.74 5.26 6.18
CA ILE A 141 0.01 6.22 7.01
C ILE A 141 0.96 6.61 8.13
N GLY A 142 1.10 7.91 8.37
CA GLY A 142 1.93 8.45 9.44
C GLY A 142 1.28 8.29 10.80
N GLU A 143 2.09 8.05 11.81
CA GLU A 143 1.69 8.10 13.21
C GLU A 143 1.82 9.53 13.72
N ILE A 144 0.72 10.12 14.18
CA ILE A 144 0.71 11.47 14.76
C ILE A 144 0.77 11.33 16.28
N THR A 145 1.83 11.86 16.88
CA THR A 145 2.00 11.96 18.35
C THR A 145 2.27 13.43 18.68
N ASP A 146 1.34 14.06 19.38
CA ASP A 146 1.33 15.50 19.62
C ASP A 146 1.46 16.27 18.28
N ASN A 147 2.54 17.03 18.13
CA ASN A 147 2.85 17.85 16.94
C ASN A 147 3.94 17.21 16.07
N GLU A 148 4.24 15.94 16.28
CA GLU A 148 5.21 15.19 15.49
C GLU A 148 4.50 14.09 14.70
N VAL A 149 4.86 13.96 13.42
CA VAL A 149 4.38 12.90 12.54
C VAL A 149 5.56 12.00 12.20
N PHE A 150 5.46 10.72 12.51
CA PHE A 150 6.47 9.73 12.19
C PHE A 150 5.97 8.83 11.08
N LEU A 151 6.74 8.69 10.01
CA LEU A 151 6.35 7.86 8.88
C LEU A 151 7.54 7.07 8.34
N GLU A 152 7.38 5.75 8.26
CA GLU A 152 8.36 4.83 7.70
C GLU A 152 8.09 4.52 6.23
N VAL A 153 9.08 4.74 5.36
CA VAL A 153 8.98 4.44 3.92
C VAL A 153 9.87 3.25 3.52
N PRO A 154 9.51 2.51 2.46
CA PRO A 154 10.36 1.48 1.87
C PRO A 154 11.80 1.93 1.62
N PHE A 155 12.75 1.01 1.83
CA PHE A 155 14.11 1.20 1.35
C PHE A 155 14.12 1.50 -0.15
N GLY A 156 14.91 2.50 -0.56
CA GLY A 156 15.03 2.92 -1.96
C GLY A 156 13.94 3.88 -2.44
N THR A 157 12.96 4.25 -1.60
CA THR A 157 12.02 5.33 -1.92
C THR A 157 12.78 6.62 -2.22
N ASN A 158 12.49 7.23 -3.37
CA ASN A 158 13.01 8.55 -3.69
C ASN A 158 12.26 9.60 -2.84
N LEU A 159 12.95 10.22 -1.89
CA LEU A 159 12.36 11.20 -0.98
C LEU A 159 12.26 12.62 -1.57
N SER A 160 12.88 12.90 -2.71
CA SER A 160 12.89 14.27 -3.26
C SER A 160 11.53 14.74 -3.78
N GLU A 161 10.67 13.80 -4.17
CA GLU A 161 9.36 14.07 -4.75
C GLU A 161 8.38 12.97 -4.30
N VAL A 162 7.66 13.22 -3.20
CA VAL A 162 6.68 12.28 -2.63
C VAL A 162 5.31 12.92 -2.59
N LEU A 163 4.27 12.23 -3.08
CA LEU A 163 2.88 12.67 -2.98
C LEU A 163 2.38 12.48 -1.55
N ILE A 164 1.96 13.58 -0.91
CA ILE A 164 1.42 13.59 0.45
C ILE A 164 -0.09 13.87 0.43
N GLU A 165 -0.88 13.04 1.12
CA GLU A 165 -2.28 13.31 1.39
C GLU A 165 -2.50 13.55 2.89
N MET A 166 -3.31 14.56 3.21
CA MET A 166 -3.61 14.97 4.57
C MET A 166 -5.10 15.19 4.78
N GLN A 167 -5.56 14.84 5.98
CA GLN A 167 -6.88 15.23 6.49
C GLN A 167 -6.68 16.18 7.68
N ILE A 168 -7.48 17.24 7.74
CA ILE A 168 -7.39 18.30 8.76
C ILE A 168 -8.77 18.62 9.33
N SER A 169 -8.81 19.37 10.44
CA SER A 169 -10.04 19.92 11.00
C SER A 169 -10.90 20.63 9.97
N ALA A 170 -12.23 20.59 10.15
CA ALA A 170 -13.15 21.28 9.26
C ALA A 170 -12.87 22.79 9.23
N PHE A 171 -13.00 23.41 8.06
CA PHE A 171 -12.76 24.84 7.80
C PHE A 171 -11.30 25.31 7.96
N ALA A 172 -10.39 24.45 8.42
CA ALA A 172 -8.97 24.74 8.41
C ALA A 172 -8.38 24.65 6.98
N SER A 173 -7.17 25.18 6.83
CA SER A 173 -6.32 25.01 5.65
C SER A 173 -4.97 24.42 6.06
N VAL A 174 -4.25 23.81 5.11
CA VAL A 174 -2.94 23.19 5.37
C VAL A 174 -1.90 23.62 4.36
N SER A 175 -0.67 23.85 4.84
CA SER A 175 0.51 24.11 4.02
C SER A 175 1.63 23.15 4.43
N PRO A 176 2.25 22.41 3.48
CA PRO A 176 1.91 22.33 2.06
C PRO A 176 0.50 21.78 1.81
N GLU A 177 -0.05 22.03 0.61
CA GLU A 177 -1.41 21.59 0.29
C GLU A 177 -1.49 20.05 0.23
N SER A 178 -2.59 19.48 0.72
CA SER A 178 -2.89 18.05 0.57
C SER A 178 -2.97 17.68 -0.91
N GLY A 179 -2.27 16.62 -1.33
CA GLY A 179 -2.15 16.19 -2.72
C GLY A 179 -0.97 16.81 -3.48
N SER A 180 -0.07 17.53 -2.81
CA SER A 180 1.14 18.08 -3.43
C SER A 180 2.34 17.11 -3.39
N LEU A 181 3.31 17.33 -4.27
CA LEU A 181 4.63 16.67 -4.20
C LEU A 181 5.55 17.46 -3.26
N VAL A 182 6.17 16.78 -2.31
CA VAL A 182 7.05 17.38 -1.29
C VAL A 182 8.41 16.67 -1.22
N ASP A 183 9.44 17.41 -0.78
CA ASP A 183 10.77 16.86 -0.47
C ASP A 183 10.82 16.45 1.01
N LEU A 184 11.07 15.17 1.24
CA LEU A 184 11.13 14.54 2.56
C LEU A 184 12.55 14.08 2.93
N SER A 185 13.57 14.54 2.21
CA SER A 185 14.98 14.28 2.53
C SER A 185 15.43 14.92 3.85
N SER A 186 14.63 15.86 4.37
CA SER A 186 14.73 16.47 5.69
C SER A 186 13.33 16.60 6.32
N PRO A 187 13.22 16.80 7.65
CA PRO A 187 11.93 16.99 8.30
C PRO A 187 11.12 18.11 7.63
N LEU A 188 9.85 17.81 7.34
CA LEU A 188 8.94 18.73 6.67
C LEU A 188 8.03 19.42 7.70
N GLU A 189 7.96 20.75 7.65
CA GLU A 189 7.00 21.53 8.44
C GLU A 189 5.64 21.53 7.75
N ILE A 190 4.60 21.18 8.51
CA ILE A 190 3.19 21.19 8.09
C ILE A 190 2.45 22.17 9.00
N THR A 191 1.89 23.23 8.43
CA THR A 191 1.08 24.20 9.18
C THR A 191 -0.39 23.97 8.89
N VAL A 192 -1.18 23.70 9.93
CA VAL A 192 -2.64 23.72 9.87
C VAL A 192 -3.11 25.07 10.43
N THR A 193 -3.81 25.85 9.61
CA THR A 193 -4.32 27.18 9.96
C THR A 193 -5.83 27.11 10.10
N ALA A 194 -6.34 27.42 11.29
CA ALA A 194 -7.77 27.50 11.58
C ALA A 194 -8.42 28.68 10.83
N GLU A 195 -9.76 28.68 10.76
CA GLU A 195 -10.53 29.76 10.12
C GLU A 195 -10.29 31.12 10.80
N ASN A 196 -10.04 31.12 12.11
CA ASN A 196 -9.74 32.34 12.87
C ASN A 196 -8.29 32.85 12.67
N GLY A 197 -7.44 32.10 11.97
CA GLY A 197 -6.03 32.41 11.73
C GLY A 197 -5.05 31.79 12.73
N ASP A 198 -5.51 31.06 13.75
CA ASP A 198 -4.62 30.37 14.68
C ASP A 198 -3.91 29.20 13.98
N GLU A 199 -2.60 29.13 14.17
CA GLU A 199 -1.76 28.13 13.52
C GLU A 199 -1.33 27.02 14.48
N ASN A 200 -1.30 25.80 13.97
CA ASN A 200 -0.74 24.65 14.63
C ASN A 200 0.29 23.98 13.72
N LEU A 201 1.54 23.92 14.22
CA LEU A 201 2.70 23.48 13.45
C LEU A 201 3.03 22.04 13.78
N TYR A 202 3.11 21.19 12.75
CA TYR A 202 3.52 19.80 12.84
C TYR A 202 4.86 19.61 12.15
N THR A 203 5.69 18.71 12.67
CA THR A 203 6.93 18.29 11.99
C THR A 203 6.82 16.84 11.57
N LEU A 204 6.92 16.60 10.26
CA LEU A 204 6.93 15.27 9.66
C LEU A 204 8.36 14.75 9.54
N TYR A 205 8.64 13.66 10.24
CA TYR A 205 9.87 12.91 10.18
C TYR A 205 9.67 11.66 9.33
N THR A 206 10.46 11.56 8.26
CA THR A 206 10.47 10.38 7.40
C THR A 206 11.68 9.51 7.74
N THR A 207 11.44 8.24 8.06
CA THR A 207 12.50 7.24 8.23
C THR A 207 12.45 6.27 7.06
N VAL A 208 13.56 6.16 6.32
CA VAL A 208 13.71 5.08 5.34
C VAL A 208 13.97 3.80 6.11
N MET A 209 13.11 2.80 5.96
CA MET A 209 13.33 1.49 6.57
C MET A 209 14.65 0.92 6.09
N GLU A 210 15.29 0.12 6.96
CA GLU A 210 16.48 -0.63 6.61
C GLU A 210 16.23 -1.45 5.34
N GLN A 211 17.29 -1.63 4.54
CA GLN A 211 17.24 -2.55 3.42
C GLN A 211 16.95 -3.95 3.97
N GLU A 212 15.72 -4.44 3.75
CA GLU A 212 15.44 -5.85 3.99
C GLU A 212 16.34 -6.67 3.07
N THR A 213 17.30 -7.38 3.64
CA THR A 213 18.14 -8.36 2.91
C THR A 213 17.38 -9.67 2.65
N GLY A 214 16.05 -9.61 2.63
CA GLY A 214 15.15 -10.74 2.44
C GLY A 214 14.93 -11.06 0.97
N VAL A 215 14.63 -12.33 0.69
CA VAL A 215 14.22 -12.77 -0.65
C VAL A 215 12.75 -12.39 -0.83
N ARG A 216 12.47 -11.47 -1.75
CA ARG A 216 11.12 -11.13 -2.20
C ARG A 216 10.93 -11.81 -3.55
N ALA A 217 10.19 -12.90 -3.51
CA ALA A 217 10.13 -13.88 -4.58
C ALA A 217 8.86 -13.77 -5.43
N PHE A 218 9.04 -13.78 -6.75
CA PHE A 218 7.98 -13.87 -7.75
C PHE A 218 8.05 -15.24 -8.43
N TRP A 219 7.05 -16.11 -8.24
CA TRP A 219 6.99 -17.42 -8.91
C TRP A 219 6.37 -17.32 -10.29
N ILE A 220 7.04 -17.89 -11.27
CA ILE A 220 6.64 -17.89 -12.67
C ILE A 220 6.36 -19.34 -13.09
N PRO A 221 5.09 -19.75 -13.19
CA PRO A 221 4.71 -21.11 -13.53
C PRO A 221 4.86 -21.37 -15.03
N ASP A 222 4.58 -22.60 -15.45
CA ASP A 222 4.75 -22.97 -16.84
C ASP A 222 3.79 -22.21 -17.76
N PRO A 223 4.14 -22.05 -19.06
CA PRO A 223 3.36 -21.30 -20.04
C PRO A 223 1.87 -21.68 -20.18
N SER A 224 1.43 -22.84 -19.71
CA SER A 224 0.01 -23.19 -19.69
C SER A 224 -0.80 -22.49 -18.60
N HIS A 225 -0.12 -21.91 -17.58
CA HIS A 225 -0.73 -21.21 -16.46
C HIS A 225 -0.51 -19.68 -16.51
N SER A 226 0.50 -19.22 -17.23
CA SER A 226 0.85 -17.80 -17.32
C SER A 226 1.49 -17.46 -18.68
N PRO A 227 1.21 -16.28 -19.26
CA PRO A 227 1.84 -15.86 -20.50
C PRO A 227 3.31 -15.41 -20.32
N PHE A 228 3.79 -15.24 -19.09
CA PHE A 228 5.11 -14.64 -18.78
C PHE A 228 6.24 -15.18 -19.68
N LEU A 229 6.37 -16.51 -19.78
CA LEU A 229 7.48 -17.17 -20.49
C LEU A 229 7.14 -17.50 -21.96
N THR A 230 6.10 -16.91 -22.54
CA THR A 230 5.63 -17.25 -23.91
C THR A 230 6.27 -16.42 -25.03
N SER A 231 6.80 -15.23 -24.72
CA SER A 231 7.45 -14.34 -25.70
C SER A 231 8.45 -13.42 -25.00
N TYR A 232 9.35 -12.78 -25.78
CA TYR A 232 10.30 -11.80 -25.25
C TYR A 232 9.60 -10.60 -24.61
N GLU A 233 8.57 -10.09 -25.28
CA GLU A 233 7.76 -8.97 -24.77
C GLU A 233 7.10 -9.31 -23.43
N ASN A 234 6.56 -10.52 -23.29
CA ASN A 234 5.94 -10.96 -22.04
C ASN A 234 6.96 -11.11 -20.90
N ILE A 235 8.20 -11.53 -21.21
CA ILE A 235 9.30 -11.55 -20.25
C ILE A 235 9.62 -10.12 -19.79
N GLN A 236 9.76 -9.18 -20.71
CA GLN A 236 10.04 -7.77 -20.38
C GLN A 236 8.95 -7.15 -19.51
N GLN A 237 7.68 -7.35 -19.87
CA GLN A 237 6.55 -6.86 -19.09
C GLN A 237 6.49 -7.50 -17.70
N GLY A 238 6.73 -8.82 -17.61
CA GLY A 238 6.72 -9.55 -16.35
C GLY A 238 7.85 -9.13 -15.40
N VAL A 239 9.07 -8.91 -15.92
CA VAL A 239 10.19 -8.41 -15.11
C VAL A 239 9.94 -6.97 -14.66
N ALA A 240 9.44 -6.10 -15.55
CA ALA A 240 9.07 -4.72 -15.19
C ALA A 240 8.02 -4.69 -14.07
N LEU A 241 6.99 -5.54 -14.15
CA LEU A 241 5.98 -5.68 -13.10
C LEU A 241 6.60 -6.20 -11.79
N ALA A 242 7.49 -7.19 -11.84
CA ALA A 242 8.18 -7.69 -10.65
C ALA A 242 8.99 -6.57 -9.98
N LYS A 243 9.65 -5.73 -10.78
CA LYS A 243 10.41 -4.56 -10.30
C LYS A 243 9.51 -3.50 -9.67
N GLU A 244 8.42 -3.15 -10.35
CA GLU A 244 7.39 -2.21 -9.88
C GLU A 244 6.85 -2.63 -8.51
N LEU A 245 6.55 -3.93 -8.35
CA LEU A 245 6.05 -4.51 -7.11
C LEU A 245 7.15 -4.81 -6.07
N ASN A 246 8.36 -4.29 -6.29
CA ASN A 246 9.49 -4.38 -5.36
C ASN A 246 9.93 -5.83 -5.06
N PHE A 247 9.80 -6.76 -6.01
CA PHE A 247 10.45 -8.08 -5.94
C PHE A 247 11.94 -7.96 -6.29
N ASN A 248 12.75 -8.89 -5.78
CA ASN A 248 14.19 -8.94 -6.05
C ASN A 248 14.68 -10.30 -6.57
N THR A 249 13.80 -11.29 -6.63
CA THR A 249 14.12 -12.65 -7.05
C THR A 249 12.96 -13.26 -7.82
N LEU A 250 13.24 -13.84 -8.99
CA LEU A 250 12.30 -14.57 -9.82
C LEU A 250 12.55 -16.06 -9.67
N TYR A 251 11.50 -16.84 -9.42
CA TYR A 251 11.53 -18.29 -9.38
C TYR A 251 10.83 -18.83 -10.62
N ALA A 252 11.61 -19.12 -11.66
CA ALA A 252 11.09 -19.53 -12.96
C ALA A 252 11.02 -21.03 -13.06
N VAL A 253 9.86 -21.58 -13.44
CA VAL A 253 9.75 -23.02 -13.66
C VAL A 253 10.74 -23.47 -14.72
N ALA A 254 11.57 -24.44 -14.36
CA ALA A 254 12.58 -25.02 -15.22
C ALA A 254 12.19 -26.43 -15.68
N TRP A 255 11.37 -27.14 -14.89
CA TRP A 255 11.00 -28.54 -15.12
C TRP A 255 9.57 -28.85 -14.65
N ALA A 256 8.71 -29.20 -15.60
CA ALA A 256 7.34 -29.66 -15.34
C ALA A 256 6.81 -30.46 -16.54
N LYS A 257 5.91 -31.41 -16.29
CA LYS A 257 5.17 -32.13 -17.36
C LYS A 257 6.08 -32.69 -18.46
N THR A 258 7.22 -33.26 -18.06
CA THR A 258 8.26 -33.81 -18.96
C THR A 258 8.85 -32.79 -19.93
N ARG A 259 8.84 -31.49 -19.58
CA ARG A 259 9.35 -30.40 -20.41
C ARG A 259 10.24 -29.46 -19.62
N THR A 260 11.14 -28.77 -20.31
CA THR A 260 12.07 -27.80 -19.74
C THR A 260 11.81 -26.37 -20.21
N LEU A 261 12.31 -25.38 -19.47
CA LEU A 261 12.30 -23.98 -19.94
C LEU A 261 13.36 -23.74 -21.02
N TYR A 262 14.51 -24.38 -20.90
CA TYR A 262 15.66 -24.26 -21.79
C TYR A 262 15.79 -25.50 -22.69
N PRO A 263 16.49 -25.41 -23.83
CA PRO A 263 16.80 -26.58 -24.65
C PRO A 263 17.69 -27.56 -23.87
N SER A 264 17.18 -28.77 -23.62
CA SER A 264 17.86 -29.77 -22.80
C SER A 264 18.25 -31.02 -23.61
N GLN A 265 19.56 -31.27 -23.75
CA GLN A 265 20.04 -32.50 -24.37
C GLN A 265 19.84 -33.69 -23.42
N VAL A 266 19.98 -33.49 -22.10
CA VAL A 266 19.70 -34.51 -21.09
C VAL A 266 18.28 -35.05 -21.22
N LEU A 267 17.29 -34.18 -21.38
CA LEU A 267 15.90 -34.58 -21.63
C LEU A 267 15.74 -35.32 -22.95
N ALA A 268 16.34 -34.81 -24.03
CA ALA A 268 16.25 -35.44 -25.35
C ALA A 268 16.81 -36.87 -25.35
N ASP A 269 17.99 -37.08 -24.74
CA ASP A 269 18.66 -38.38 -24.68
C ASP A 269 17.89 -39.44 -23.87
N ASN A 270 17.03 -39.00 -22.95
CA ASN A 270 16.28 -39.86 -22.02
C ASN A 270 14.77 -39.92 -22.34
N SER A 271 14.37 -39.50 -23.53
CA SER A 271 12.96 -39.44 -23.92
C SER A 271 12.76 -39.64 -25.43
N THR A 272 11.52 -39.50 -25.89
CA THR A 272 11.15 -39.58 -27.31
C THR A 272 11.08 -38.22 -28.01
N TYR A 273 11.59 -37.15 -27.39
CA TYR A 273 11.76 -35.86 -28.09
C TYR A 273 12.82 -35.98 -29.19
N THR A 274 12.63 -35.26 -30.30
CA THR A 274 13.55 -35.39 -31.45
C THR A 274 14.89 -34.72 -31.22
N ASP A 275 14.89 -33.65 -30.44
CA ASP A 275 16.05 -32.84 -30.09
C ASP A 275 15.77 -32.05 -28.80
N ALA A 276 16.79 -31.33 -28.32
CA ALA A 276 16.73 -30.51 -27.12
C ALA A 276 15.61 -29.44 -27.15
N ARG A 277 15.24 -28.93 -28.33
CA ARG A 277 14.24 -27.87 -28.48
C ARG A 277 12.82 -28.41 -28.40
N ASP A 278 12.55 -29.59 -28.97
CA ASP A 278 11.22 -30.24 -28.92
C ASP A 278 10.75 -30.52 -27.48
N GLY A 279 11.72 -30.74 -26.57
CA GLY A 279 11.49 -30.93 -25.13
C GLY A 279 11.08 -29.67 -24.36
N MET A 280 11.16 -28.47 -24.95
CA MET A 280 10.88 -27.22 -24.23
C MET A 280 9.38 -26.99 -23.98
N PHE A 281 9.03 -26.14 -23.02
CA PHE A 281 7.65 -25.64 -22.88
C PHE A 281 7.19 -24.87 -24.13
N THR A 282 8.09 -24.09 -24.71
CA THR A 282 7.84 -23.20 -25.86
C THR A 282 8.85 -23.50 -26.98
N PRO A 283 8.73 -24.63 -27.69
CA PRO A 283 9.68 -25.00 -28.75
C PRO A 283 9.74 -23.98 -29.90
N ASN A 284 8.65 -23.23 -30.10
CA ASN A 284 8.53 -22.19 -31.12
C ASN A 284 8.86 -20.78 -30.61
N TYR A 285 9.49 -20.65 -29.44
CA TYR A 285 9.89 -19.36 -28.89
C TYR A 285 10.84 -18.64 -29.86
N GLY A 286 10.48 -17.43 -30.28
CA GLY A 286 11.21 -16.63 -31.28
C GLY A 286 11.66 -15.26 -30.76
N GLY A 287 11.71 -15.09 -29.44
CA GLY A 287 12.25 -13.89 -28.78
C GLY A 287 13.77 -13.82 -28.82
N GLY A 288 14.35 -12.62 -28.63
CA GLY A 288 15.78 -12.38 -28.37
C GLY A 288 16.76 -13.43 -28.92
N THR A 289 17.27 -14.27 -28.02
CA THR A 289 18.24 -15.34 -28.29
C THR A 289 17.64 -16.62 -28.88
N GLY A 290 16.31 -16.73 -28.89
CA GLY A 290 15.55 -17.93 -29.23
C GLY A 290 15.37 -18.89 -28.05
N ASP A 291 15.88 -18.52 -26.87
CA ASP A 291 15.82 -19.29 -25.63
C ASP A 291 15.18 -18.44 -24.52
N PRO A 292 13.98 -18.83 -24.03
CA PRO A 292 13.27 -18.04 -23.03
C PRO A 292 13.99 -17.96 -21.69
N LEU A 293 14.85 -18.94 -21.33
CA LEU A 293 15.62 -18.83 -20.09
C LEU A 293 16.75 -17.80 -20.24
N ALA A 294 17.49 -17.85 -21.35
CA ALA A 294 18.54 -16.87 -21.61
C ALA A 294 17.99 -15.44 -21.64
N ASP A 295 16.86 -15.24 -22.34
CA ASP A 295 16.19 -13.95 -22.42
C ASP A 295 15.66 -13.49 -21.05
N LEU A 296 15.10 -14.40 -20.23
CA LEU A 296 14.68 -14.07 -18.86
C LEU A 296 15.85 -13.61 -17.99
N ILE A 297 16.97 -14.32 -18.02
CA ILE A 297 18.17 -13.98 -17.25
C ILE A 297 18.69 -12.60 -17.65
N GLU A 298 18.82 -12.33 -18.95
CA GLU A 298 19.29 -11.05 -19.45
C GLU A 298 18.43 -9.89 -18.94
N VAL A 299 17.11 -10.00 -19.12
CA VAL A 299 16.17 -8.94 -18.74
C VAL A 299 16.10 -8.78 -17.22
N ALA A 300 16.04 -9.87 -16.46
CA ALA A 300 15.98 -9.83 -14.99
C ALA A 300 17.26 -9.23 -14.37
N HIS A 301 18.43 -9.68 -14.85
CA HIS A 301 19.72 -9.20 -14.34
C HIS A 301 19.94 -7.72 -14.65
N ALA A 302 19.47 -7.24 -15.80
CA ALA A 302 19.52 -5.81 -16.15
C ALA A 302 18.75 -4.92 -15.14
N GLU A 303 17.70 -5.45 -14.54
CA GLU A 303 16.88 -4.77 -13.52
C GLU A 303 17.34 -5.06 -12.07
N GLY A 304 18.41 -5.85 -11.92
CA GLY A 304 18.97 -6.27 -10.64
C GLY A 304 18.17 -7.35 -9.91
N LEU A 305 17.31 -8.10 -10.62
CA LEU A 305 16.60 -9.26 -10.07
C LEU A 305 17.42 -10.54 -10.26
N LYS A 306 17.39 -11.42 -9.26
CA LYS A 306 17.95 -12.77 -9.36
C LYS A 306 17.00 -13.72 -10.11
N VAL A 307 17.53 -14.76 -10.75
CA VAL A 307 16.77 -15.84 -11.40
C VAL A 307 17.13 -17.19 -10.78
N ILE A 308 16.16 -17.77 -10.08
CA ILE A 308 16.23 -19.10 -9.47
C ILE A 308 15.40 -20.07 -10.31
N LEU A 309 15.97 -21.22 -10.66
CA LEU A 309 15.27 -22.25 -11.42
C LEU A 309 14.46 -23.16 -10.51
N TRP A 310 13.15 -23.17 -10.73
CA TRP A 310 12.20 -23.99 -9.99
C TRP A 310 11.90 -25.31 -10.70
N TYR A 311 12.41 -26.41 -10.16
CA TYR A 311 12.17 -27.77 -10.67
C TYR A 311 10.88 -28.34 -10.08
N GLU A 312 9.76 -27.67 -10.38
CA GLU A 312 8.41 -27.92 -9.83
C GLU A 312 8.06 -29.40 -9.75
N TYR A 313 8.16 -30.13 -10.87
CA TYR A 313 7.73 -31.52 -10.87
C TYR A 313 8.71 -32.45 -10.16
N GLY A 314 10.00 -32.13 -10.05
CA GLY A 314 10.98 -33.06 -9.50
C GLY A 314 10.82 -34.49 -10.04
N PHE A 315 10.49 -35.43 -9.14
CA PHE A 315 10.19 -36.82 -9.46
C PHE A 315 8.72 -37.11 -9.85
N MET A 316 7.81 -36.14 -9.76
CA MET A 316 6.47 -36.24 -10.34
C MET A 316 6.57 -36.40 -11.86
N ALA A 317 5.82 -37.36 -12.38
CA ALA A 317 5.73 -37.63 -13.81
C ALA A 317 4.60 -36.84 -14.46
N ARG A 318 3.38 -36.97 -13.92
CA ARG A 318 2.17 -36.42 -14.55
C ARG A 318 0.98 -36.35 -13.61
N TRP A 319 0.03 -35.49 -13.95
CA TRP A 319 -1.25 -35.33 -13.27
C TRP A 319 -2.38 -36.09 -13.99
N GLY A 320 -3.34 -36.59 -13.22
CA GLY A 320 -4.63 -37.13 -13.65
C GLY A 320 -4.64 -38.58 -14.16
N SER A 321 -3.51 -39.13 -14.60
CA SER A 321 -3.42 -40.51 -15.10
C SER A 321 -2.04 -41.11 -14.86
N ALA A 322 -1.97 -42.41 -14.61
CA ALA A 322 -0.69 -43.08 -14.39
C ALA A 322 0.21 -43.04 -15.63
N PRO A 323 1.53 -42.80 -15.47
CA PRO A 323 2.48 -42.82 -16.57
C PRO A 323 2.75 -44.26 -17.00
N THR A 324 2.85 -44.45 -18.30
CA THR A 324 3.14 -45.73 -18.96
C THR A 324 4.07 -45.46 -20.15
N PRO A 325 4.82 -46.46 -20.64
CA PRO A 325 5.63 -46.28 -21.84
C PRO A 325 4.85 -45.82 -23.08
N ALA A 326 3.52 -46.00 -23.11
CA ALA A 326 2.67 -45.57 -24.22
C ALA A 326 2.23 -44.10 -24.14
N ASN A 327 2.21 -43.51 -22.95
CA ASN A 327 1.67 -42.16 -22.73
C ASN A 327 2.65 -41.17 -22.07
N ASP A 328 3.88 -41.61 -21.80
CA ASP A 328 4.94 -40.83 -21.14
C ASP A 328 6.23 -40.96 -21.95
N ARG A 329 6.81 -39.82 -22.33
CA ARG A 329 7.97 -39.78 -23.23
C ARG A 329 9.25 -40.30 -22.60
N ILE A 330 9.39 -40.18 -21.28
CA ILE A 330 10.56 -40.67 -20.55
C ILE A 330 10.43 -42.17 -20.34
N LEU A 331 9.25 -42.66 -19.92
CA LEU A 331 9.04 -44.11 -19.73
C LEU A 331 9.01 -44.89 -21.03
N ALA A 332 8.76 -44.25 -22.17
CA ALA A 332 8.90 -44.87 -23.47
C ALA A 332 10.35 -45.34 -23.74
N VAL A 333 11.34 -44.66 -23.18
CA VAL A 333 12.77 -44.98 -23.28
C VAL A 333 13.26 -45.73 -22.03
N ASN A 334 12.83 -45.27 -20.86
CA ASN A 334 13.28 -45.75 -19.55
C ASN A 334 12.09 -46.33 -18.73
N PRO A 335 11.49 -47.45 -19.17
CA PRO A 335 10.29 -48.00 -18.53
C PRO A 335 10.51 -48.45 -17.08
N HIS A 336 11.75 -48.80 -16.71
CA HIS A 336 12.13 -49.21 -15.36
C HIS A 336 12.19 -48.05 -14.36
N TRP A 337 12.08 -46.79 -14.82
CA TRP A 337 11.95 -45.61 -13.95
C TRP A 337 10.51 -45.34 -13.50
N ALA A 338 9.53 -46.13 -13.94
CA ALA A 338 8.15 -46.02 -13.48
C ALA A 338 8.08 -46.22 -11.96
N GLY A 339 7.34 -45.37 -11.25
CA GLY A 339 7.16 -45.47 -9.80
C GLY A 339 5.96 -46.34 -9.41
N TRP A 340 6.17 -47.26 -8.49
CA TRP A 340 5.22 -48.24 -8.00
C TRP A 340 5.12 -48.15 -6.48
N GLY A 341 3.88 -48.06 -6.04
CA GLY A 341 3.49 -48.16 -4.65
C GLY A 341 2.79 -49.47 -4.35
N ILE A 342 2.29 -49.61 -3.12
CA ILE A 342 1.55 -50.79 -2.68
C ILE A 342 0.05 -50.50 -2.56
N ASN A 343 -0.78 -51.48 -2.90
CA ASN A 343 -2.22 -51.42 -2.68
C ASN A 343 -2.51 -51.36 -1.16
N PRO A 344 -3.38 -50.45 -0.66
CA PRO A 344 -3.70 -50.37 0.78
C PRO A 344 -4.21 -51.68 1.39
N SER A 345 -4.82 -52.55 0.57
CA SER A 345 -5.35 -53.85 0.98
C SER A 345 -4.40 -55.02 0.67
N ALA A 346 -3.17 -54.75 0.26
CA ALA A 346 -2.21 -55.78 -0.13
C ALA A 346 -1.93 -56.76 1.01
N SER A 347 -1.91 -58.05 0.67
CA SER A 347 -1.44 -59.13 1.56
C SER A 347 -0.05 -59.67 1.16
N VAL A 348 0.47 -59.24 0.01
CA VAL A 348 1.77 -59.62 -0.54
C VAL A 348 2.44 -58.41 -1.16
N ILE A 349 3.78 -58.37 -1.19
CA ILE A 349 4.55 -57.20 -1.64
C ILE A 349 4.39 -56.91 -3.14
N THR A 350 3.92 -57.90 -3.91
CA THR A 350 3.74 -57.82 -5.36
C THR A 350 2.37 -57.25 -5.78
N ASP A 351 1.46 -56.97 -4.84
CA ASP A 351 0.19 -56.29 -5.11
C ASP A 351 0.43 -54.77 -5.17
N THR A 352 1.05 -54.35 -6.27
CA THR A 352 1.51 -52.97 -6.49
C THR A 352 0.54 -52.16 -7.33
N ILE A 353 0.51 -50.86 -7.09
CA ILE A 353 -0.25 -49.86 -7.87
C ILE A 353 0.68 -48.73 -8.29
N PRO A 354 0.36 -47.94 -9.34
CA PRO A 354 1.15 -46.76 -9.66
C PRO A 354 1.25 -45.82 -8.45
N THR A 355 2.48 -45.43 -8.10
CA THR A 355 2.70 -44.54 -6.96
C THR A 355 2.08 -43.19 -7.24
N ASN A 356 1.40 -42.62 -6.24
CA ASN A 356 0.73 -41.34 -6.41
C ASN A 356 0.48 -40.62 -5.10
N TYR A 357 0.35 -39.30 -5.20
CA TYR A 357 -0.24 -38.45 -4.18
C TYR A 357 -1.68 -38.08 -4.58
N ASN A 358 -2.61 -38.19 -3.63
CA ASN A 358 -4.02 -37.82 -3.79
C ASN A 358 -4.76 -38.47 -4.99
N ASN A 359 -4.34 -39.66 -5.44
CA ASN A 359 -4.89 -40.37 -6.61
C ASN A 359 -4.82 -39.59 -7.94
N SER A 360 -4.03 -38.50 -7.99
CA SER A 360 -3.92 -37.64 -9.17
C SER A 360 -2.47 -37.41 -9.61
N ASP A 361 -1.55 -37.31 -8.66
CA ASP A 361 -0.18 -36.89 -8.94
C ASP A 361 0.71 -38.14 -8.96
N PHE A 362 1.08 -38.62 -10.14
CA PHE A 362 1.85 -39.85 -10.30
C PHE A 362 3.34 -39.56 -10.45
N TYR A 363 4.20 -40.42 -9.91
CA TYR A 363 5.65 -40.18 -9.80
C TYR A 363 6.47 -41.26 -10.50
N TYR A 364 7.68 -40.87 -10.94
CA TYR A 364 8.77 -41.78 -11.26
C TYR A 364 9.36 -42.39 -9.99
N ASN A 365 10.19 -43.43 -10.13
CA ASN A 365 10.91 -44.02 -9.02
C ASN A 365 12.10 -43.12 -8.60
N GLY A 366 11.85 -42.18 -7.70
CA GLY A 366 12.87 -41.30 -7.10
C GLY A 366 13.94 -42.01 -6.25
N TYR A 367 13.83 -43.33 -6.05
CA TYR A 367 14.85 -44.14 -5.37
C TYR A 367 15.80 -44.86 -6.36
N HIS A 368 15.53 -44.78 -7.67
CA HIS A 368 16.34 -45.40 -8.70
C HIS A 368 17.55 -44.51 -9.06
N PRO A 369 18.78 -45.03 -9.03
CA PRO A 369 20.00 -44.23 -9.19
C PRO A 369 20.07 -43.54 -10.55
N GLU A 370 19.69 -44.20 -11.64
CA GLU A 370 19.66 -43.56 -12.96
C GLU A 370 18.62 -42.44 -13.07
N LYS A 371 17.48 -42.57 -12.36
CA LYS A 371 16.47 -41.51 -12.38
C LYS A 371 16.90 -40.31 -11.52
N GLN A 372 17.60 -40.57 -10.43
CA GLN A 372 18.28 -39.56 -9.61
C GLN A 372 19.36 -38.84 -10.43
N GLN A 373 20.22 -39.59 -11.12
CA GLN A 373 21.25 -39.02 -11.98
C GLN A 373 20.66 -38.17 -13.11
N PHE A 374 19.58 -38.63 -13.75
CA PHE A 374 18.85 -37.81 -14.74
C PHE A 374 18.44 -36.45 -14.17
N MET A 375 17.92 -36.40 -12.94
CA MET A 375 17.52 -35.13 -12.33
C MET A 375 18.72 -34.24 -12.01
N ILE A 376 19.83 -34.82 -11.54
CA ILE A 376 21.09 -34.09 -11.31
C ILE A 376 21.62 -33.53 -12.62
N ASP A 377 21.75 -34.37 -13.66
CA ASP A 377 22.24 -33.97 -14.97
C ASP A 377 21.38 -32.87 -15.59
N LEU A 378 20.06 -32.97 -15.45
CA LEU A 378 19.12 -31.93 -15.90
C LEU A 378 19.40 -30.61 -15.18
N VAL A 379 19.51 -30.62 -13.85
CA VAL A 379 19.84 -29.42 -13.08
C VAL A 379 21.19 -28.84 -13.49
N MET A 380 22.21 -29.68 -13.61
CA MET A 380 23.57 -29.27 -13.93
C MET A 380 23.73 -28.79 -15.36
N GLU A 381 22.92 -29.27 -16.31
CA GLU A 381 22.87 -28.72 -17.65
C GLU A 381 22.48 -27.23 -17.63
N ALA A 382 21.52 -26.85 -16.77
CA ALA A 382 21.18 -25.44 -16.60
C ALA A 382 22.27 -24.66 -15.85
N VAL A 383 22.80 -25.20 -14.76
CA VAL A 383 23.85 -24.54 -13.95
C VAL A 383 25.10 -24.26 -14.79
N ASN A 384 25.50 -25.19 -15.66
CA ASN A 384 26.73 -25.06 -16.44
C ASN A 384 26.57 -24.14 -17.67
N ASN A 385 25.35 -24.00 -18.19
CA ASN A 385 25.12 -23.29 -19.45
C ASN A 385 24.55 -21.87 -19.27
N TYR A 386 24.02 -21.54 -18.09
CA TYR A 386 23.32 -20.28 -17.84
C TYR A 386 23.84 -19.58 -16.59
N ASN A 387 23.85 -18.25 -16.60
CA ASN A 387 24.18 -17.42 -15.44
C ASN A 387 22.98 -17.32 -14.47
N ILE A 388 22.58 -18.44 -13.88
CA ILE A 388 21.48 -18.50 -12.91
C ILE A 388 21.97 -18.19 -11.49
N ASP A 389 21.07 -17.74 -10.64
CA ASP A 389 21.37 -17.36 -9.25
C ASP A 389 21.08 -18.48 -8.24
N GLY A 390 20.50 -19.60 -8.69
CA GLY A 390 20.26 -20.76 -7.86
C GLY A 390 19.21 -21.72 -8.41
N VAL A 391 18.93 -22.76 -7.61
CA VAL A 391 18.00 -23.84 -7.93
C VAL A 391 17.06 -24.07 -6.75
N GLN A 392 15.79 -24.32 -7.03
CA GLN A 392 14.75 -24.64 -6.06
C GLN A 392 14.08 -25.96 -6.44
N GLY A 393 14.04 -26.90 -5.50
CA GLY A 393 13.06 -28.01 -5.52
C GLY A 393 11.74 -27.59 -4.91
N ASP A 394 10.67 -28.33 -5.19
CA ASP A 394 9.39 -28.19 -4.50
C ASP A 394 9.08 -29.41 -3.63
N ASP A 395 7.83 -29.54 -3.18
CA ASP A 395 7.22 -30.72 -2.55
C ASP A 395 7.31 -32.03 -3.36
N ARG A 396 7.99 -32.02 -4.52
CA ARG A 396 8.26 -33.15 -5.41
C ARG A 396 9.75 -33.41 -5.70
N MET A 397 10.66 -32.59 -5.17
CA MET A 397 12.11 -32.78 -5.28
C MET A 397 12.80 -32.53 -3.92
N PRO A 398 13.19 -33.56 -3.16
CA PRO A 398 13.24 -34.98 -3.52
C PRO A 398 12.02 -35.81 -3.06
N ALA A 399 10.95 -35.18 -2.58
CA ALA A 399 9.87 -35.88 -1.90
C ALA A 399 9.10 -36.87 -2.80
N MET A 400 8.63 -37.96 -2.17
CA MET A 400 7.95 -39.08 -2.81
C MET A 400 6.66 -39.44 -2.05
N PRO A 401 5.61 -39.92 -2.73
CA PRO A 401 4.36 -40.30 -2.08
C PRO A 401 4.52 -41.37 -1.00
N ARG A 402 3.63 -41.35 0.00
CA ARG A 402 3.69 -42.27 1.14
C ARG A 402 3.69 -43.74 0.69
N ASN A 403 2.83 -44.07 -0.27
CA ASN A 403 2.66 -45.42 -0.81
C ASN A 403 3.81 -45.91 -1.71
N SER A 404 4.77 -45.06 -2.08
CA SER A 404 5.86 -45.36 -3.02
C SER A 404 6.91 -46.37 -2.51
N GLY A 405 7.78 -46.82 -3.42
CA GLY A 405 9.00 -47.57 -3.12
C GLY A 405 8.85 -49.09 -3.24
N TYR A 406 7.74 -49.56 -3.81
CA TYR A 406 7.46 -50.98 -4.02
C TYR A 406 7.81 -51.45 -5.43
N ASP A 407 8.57 -50.62 -6.16
CA ASP A 407 9.22 -50.95 -7.42
C ASP A 407 10.19 -52.13 -7.28
N HIS A 408 10.35 -52.90 -8.37
CA HIS A 408 11.25 -54.04 -8.40
C HIS A 408 12.69 -53.70 -7.94
N TYR A 409 13.24 -52.58 -8.43
CA TYR A 409 14.57 -52.11 -8.02
C TYR A 409 14.62 -51.82 -6.51
N THR A 410 13.69 -51.00 -6.02
CA THR A 410 13.69 -50.48 -4.64
C THR A 410 13.47 -51.60 -3.63
N VAL A 411 12.57 -52.54 -3.92
CA VAL A 411 12.33 -53.73 -3.08
C VAL A 411 13.55 -54.63 -3.02
N ASN A 412 14.22 -54.87 -4.16
CA ASN A 412 15.42 -55.72 -4.16
C ASN A 412 16.59 -55.05 -3.45
N ARG A 413 16.78 -53.74 -3.65
CA ARG A 413 17.76 -52.98 -2.88
C ARG A 413 17.49 -53.09 -1.38
N TYR A 414 16.23 -52.97 -0.96
CA TYR A 414 15.87 -53.15 0.45
C TYR A 414 16.24 -54.55 0.96
N ARG A 415 15.89 -55.60 0.21
CA ARG A 415 16.25 -56.99 0.57
C ARG A 415 17.75 -57.17 0.70
N ASP A 416 18.54 -56.65 -0.23
CA ASP A 416 19.99 -56.75 -0.22
C ASP A 416 20.60 -56.10 1.04
N GLU A 417 20.06 -54.95 1.43
CA GLU A 417 20.50 -54.21 2.63
C GLU A 417 19.92 -54.78 3.95
N HIS A 418 18.91 -55.65 3.89
CA HIS A 418 18.19 -56.20 5.05
C HIS A 418 18.20 -57.74 5.11
N GLY A 419 19.24 -58.38 4.57
CA GLY A 419 19.46 -59.83 4.70
C GLY A 419 18.37 -60.68 4.04
N GLY A 420 17.82 -60.22 2.92
CA GLY A 420 16.79 -60.90 2.14
C GLY A 420 15.35 -60.66 2.61
N GLN A 421 15.12 -59.83 3.62
CA GLN A 421 13.78 -59.53 4.12
C GLN A 421 13.00 -58.60 3.17
N ASP A 422 11.72 -58.87 3.00
CA ASP A 422 10.81 -57.98 2.27
C ASP A 422 10.59 -56.66 3.03
N PRO A 423 10.37 -55.54 2.32
CA PRO A 423 9.91 -54.33 2.98
C PRO A 423 8.52 -54.55 3.59
N PRO A 424 8.19 -53.83 4.69
CA PRO A 424 6.88 -53.91 5.32
C PRO A 424 5.73 -53.61 4.34
N LEU A 425 4.62 -54.36 4.43
CA LEU A 425 3.40 -54.10 3.66
C LEU A 425 2.79 -52.73 3.98
N SER A 426 2.95 -52.26 5.23
CA SER A 426 2.50 -50.91 5.58
C SER A 426 3.50 -49.88 5.05
N PRO A 427 3.10 -49.02 4.09
CA PRO A 427 3.98 -47.97 3.60
C PRO A 427 4.40 -47.02 4.71
N SER A 428 3.56 -46.86 5.75
CA SER A 428 3.76 -46.04 6.96
C SER A 428 4.61 -46.68 8.05
N ASN A 429 5.18 -47.87 7.82
CA ASN A 429 6.13 -48.43 8.77
C ASN A 429 7.34 -47.48 8.96
N PRO A 430 7.66 -47.04 10.20
CA PRO A 430 8.69 -46.03 10.43
C PRO A 430 10.09 -46.39 9.90
N ALA A 431 10.52 -47.66 9.99
CA ALA A 431 11.82 -48.09 9.49
C ALA A 431 11.89 -48.02 7.96
N TRP A 432 10.80 -48.41 7.30
CA TRP A 432 10.68 -48.30 5.84
C TRP A 432 10.63 -46.84 5.37
N VAL A 433 9.91 -45.98 6.09
CA VAL A 433 9.91 -44.53 5.83
C VAL A 433 11.32 -43.98 5.93
N ARG A 434 12.00 -44.28 7.05
CA ARG A 434 13.31 -43.72 7.34
C ARG A 434 14.33 -44.12 6.28
N TRP A 435 14.36 -45.40 5.91
CA TRP A 435 15.26 -45.92 4.88
C TRP A 435 15.06 -45.22 3.52
N ARG A 436 13.81 -45.04 3.08
CA ARG A 436 13.50 -44.31 1.84
C ARG A 436 13.88 -42.83 1.92
N VAL A 437 13.65 -42.19 3.06
CA VAL A 437 14.05 -40.78 3.29
C VAL A 437 15.57 -40.65 3.25
N ASP A 438 16.34 -41.61 3.76
CA ASP A 438 17.80 -41.57 3.72
C ASP A 438 18.33 -41.62 2.27
N ILE A 439 17.69 -42.38 1.38
CA ILE A 439 18.01 -42.37 -0.06
C ILE A 439 17.75 -41.00 -0.69
N LEU A 440 16.64 -40.35 -0.34
CA LEU A 440 16.26 -39.04 -0.88
C LEU A 440 17.12 -37.90 -0.30
N ASN A 441 17.53 -38.01 0.96
CA ASN A 441 18.49 -37.10 1.57
C ASN A 441 19.86 -37.21 0.90
N GLN A 442 20.30 -38.43 0.57
CA GLN A 442 21.54 -38.63 -0.17
C GLN A 442 21.47 -37.98 -1.55
N PHE A 443 20.38 -38.17 -2.30
CA PHE A 443 20.17 -37.45 -3.55
C PHE A 443 20.26 -35.92 -3.38
N GLY A 444 19.68 -35.38 -2.30
CA GLY A 444 19.76 -33.94 -2.02
C GLY A 444 21.20 -33.48 -1.78
N GLN A 445 22.02 -34.30 -1.12
CA GLN A 445 23.45 -34.05 -0.94
C GLN A 445 24.21 -34.16 -2.27
N ASP A 446 23.95 -35.22 -3.04
CA ASP A 446 24.60 -35.45 -4.34
C ASP A 446 24.30 -34.31 -5.33
N LEU A 447 23.06 -33.78 -5.31
CA LEU A 447 22.68 -32.61 -6.11
C LEU A 447 23.36 -31.32 -5.65
N PHE A 448 23.61 -31.16 -4.35
CA PHE A 448 24.31 -29.99 -3.82
C PHE A 448 25.83 -30.04 -4.09
N ASP A 449 26.41 -31.24 -4.10
CA ASP A 449 27.85 -31.45 -4.30
C ASP A 449 28.29 -31.43 -5.78
N ALA A 450 27.35 -31.70 -6.70
CA ALA A 450 27.55 -31.61 -8.15
C ALA A 450 27.74 -30.16 -8.60
#